data_AF-A0A445KJZ4-F1
#
_entry.id   AF-A0A445KJZ4-F1
#
_cell.length_a   1.000
_cell.length_b   1.000
_cell.length_c   1.000
_cell.angle_alpha   90.00
_cell.angle_beta   90.00
_cell.angle_gamma   90.00
#
_symmetry.space_group_name_H-M   'P 1'
#
loop_
_entity.id
_entity.type
_entity.pdbx_description
1 polymer ?
#
loop_
_entity_poly.entity_id
_entity_poly.type
_entity_poly.pdbx_seq_one_letter_code
_entity_poly.pdbx_strand_id
1 'polypeptide(L)'
;MDKYGMHLLALSHVYMVPQLKQRCIKGLTHRLTTENVVDVLQLARLCDAPDLHLRCMKLLANNFKAVEATEGWKFLVKHDPWLELDILRFIDEHETRKKKSRKYRMEQGLYAELSEAMECLEHICYDGCTHVGPYDAAEEKRERTPCGRFATCQALQVLIRHFATCEKKVRGGCVRCKRMWQLFRLHSYVCHHTDSSCKVPFCRQFQLRMQQEKRKDDAKWKLLARKVASAKVMSSLSLPKRKRDEETRVNINNPGIRSFKLL
;
A
#
# COMPACT_ATOMS: atom_id res chain seq x y z
N MET A 1 -25.29 -16.01 32.83
CA MET A 1 -24.71 -14.65 32.67
C MET A 1 -25.76 -13.65 32.13
N ASP A 2 -26.90 -14.12 31.61
CA ASP A 2 -27.79 -13.38 30.70
C ASP A 2 -28.61 -12.26 31.31
N LYS A 3 -29.03 -12.39 32.58
CA LYS A 3 -29.87 -11.38 33.24
C LYS A 3 -29.09 -10.44 34.18
N TYR A 4 -27.96 -10.91 34.72
CA TYR A 4 -27.26 -10.23 35.82
C TYR A 4 -25.81 -9.89 35.52
N GLY A 5 -25.35 -9.95 34.26
CA GLY A 5 -23.94 -9.76 33.91
C GLY A 5 -23.34 -8.43 34.39
N MET A 6 -24.09 -7.34 34.29
CA MET A 6 -23.66 -6.01 34.75
C MET A 6 -23.57 -5.94 36.29
N HIS A 7 -24.61 -6.41 36.98
CA HIS A 7 -24.66 -6.49 38.44
C HIS A 7 -23.52 -7.36 39.00
N LEU A 8 -23.27 -8.52 38.39
CA LEU A 8 -22.19 -9.42 38.78
C LEU A 8 -20.82 -8.79 38.56
N LEU A 9 -20.61 -8.00 37.50
CA LEU A 9 -19.36 -7.27 37.30
C LEU A 9 -19.13 -6.28 38.45
N ALA A 10 -20.13 -5.46 38.78
CA ALA A 10 -20.04 -4.49 39.88
C ALA A 10 -19.72 -5.18 41.21
N LEU A 11 -20.49 -6.22 41.57
CA LEU A 11 -20.29 -6.97 42.82
C LEU A 11 -18.91 -7.64 42.85
N SER A 12 -18.48 -8.26 41.76
CA SER A 12 -17.17 -8.90 41.68
C SER A 12 -16.01 -7.92 41.83
N HIS A 13 -16.19 -6.66 41.43
CA HIS A 13 -15.21 -5.61 41.63
C HIS A 13 -15.18 -5.13 43.08
N VAL A 14 -16.35 -4.79 43.64
CA VAL A 14 -16.50 -4.31 45.03
C VAL A 14 -16.00 -5.33 46.05
N TYR A 15 -16.37 -6.60 45.89
CA TYR A 15 -15.94 -7.70 46.78
C TYR A 15 -14.59 -8.32 46.38
N MET A 16 -13.86 -7.70 45.43
CA MET A 16 -12.53 -8.12 45.02
C MET A 16 -12.43 -9.61 44.65
N VAL A 17 -13.33 -10.09 43.79
CA VAL A 17 -13.36 -11.49 43.30
C VAL A 17 -12.85 -11.53 41.85
N PRO A 18 -11.53 -11.68 41.61
CA PRO A 18 -10.93 -11.36 40.30
C PRO A 18 -11.34 -12.35 39.21
N GLN A 19 -11.44 -13.65 39.55
CA GLN A 19 -11.84 -14.69 38.59
C GLN A 19 -13.27 -14.46 38.08
N LEU A 20 -14.18 -14.05 38.96
CA LEU A 20 -15.54 -13.71 38.59
C LEU A 20 -15.59 -12.44 37.74
N LYS A 21 -14.82 -11.39 38.14
CA LYS A 21 -14.69 -10.16 37.35
C LYS A 21 -14.25 -10.44 35.92
N GLN A 22 -13.24 -11.29 35.74
CA GLN A 22 -12.74 -11.68 34.41
C GLN A 22 -13.78 -12.46 33.59
N ARG A 23 -14.53 -13.39 34.21
CA ARG A 23 -15.64 -14.08 33.54
C ARG A 23 -16.75 -13.11 33.14
N CYS A 24 -17.05 -12.12 33.99
CA CYS A 24 -18.05 -11.10 33.72
C CYS A 24 -17.63 -10.21 32.54
N ILE A 25 -16.38 -9.73 32.53
CA ILE A 25 -15.81 -8.94 31.43
C ILE A 25 -15.91 -9.69 30.10
N LYS A 26 -15.52 -10.97 30.06
CA LYS A 26 -15.62 -11.79 28.85
C LYS A 26 -17.09 -11.94 28.41
N GLY A 27 -17.99 -12.30 29.32
CA GLY A 27 -19.40 -12.49 28.99
C GLY A 27 -20.12 -11.20 28.54
N LEU A 28 -19.76 -10.04 29.10
CA LEU A 28 -20.26 -8.74 28.65
C LEU A 28 -19.68 -8.36 27.28
N THR A 29 -18.40 -8.63 27.05
CA THR A 29 -17.74 -8.41 25.74
C THR A 29 -18.45 -9.15 24.61
N HIS A 30 -18.88 -10.40 24.83
CA HIS A 30 -19.59 -11.19 23.82
C HIS A 30 -21.03 -10.72 23.55
N ARG A 31 -21.64 -9.95 24.46
CA ARG A 31 -23.03 -9.48 24.36
C ARG A 31 -23.13 -7.97 24.28
N LEU A 32 -22.04 -7.33 23.90
CA LEU A 32 -21.98 -5.92 23.66
C LEU A 32 -22.73 -5.59 22.36
N THR A 33 -23.67 -4.66 22.44
CA THR A 33 -24.55 -4.24 21.34
C THR A 33 -24.59 -2.72 21.27
N THR A 34 -25.13 -2.15 20.20
CA THR A 34 -25.29 -0.68 20.09
C THR A 34 -26.22 -0.12 21.17
N GLU A 35 -27.23 -0.89 21.61
CA GLU A 35 -28.19 -0.47 22.62
C GLU A 35 -27.59 -0.35 24.03
N ASN A 36 -26.72 -1.29 24.42
CA ASN A 36 -26.17 -1.35 25.78
C ASN A 36 -24.73 -0.83 25.92
N VAL A 37 -24.09 -0.38 24.84
CA VAL A 37 -22.66 -0.03 24.85
C VAL A 37 -22.33 1.12 25.79
N VAL A 38 -23.24 2.10 25.93
CA VAL A 38 -23.02 3.27 26.79
C VAL A 38 -23.04 2.85 28.27
N ASP A 39 -24.03 2.05 28.67
CA ASP A 39 -24.15 1.54 30.03
C ASP A 39 -22.95 0.65 30.40
N VAL A 40 -22.57 -0.25 29.48
CA VAL A 40 -21.42 -1.14 29.69
C VAL A 40 -20.10 -0.35 29.70
N LEU A 41 -19.98 0.73 28.93
CA LEU A 41 -18.82 1.63 28.96
C LEU A 41 -18.68 2.32 30.33
N GLN A 42 -19.76 2.88 30.85
CA GLN A 42 -19.77 3.51 32.17
C GLN A 42 -19.43 2.49 33.26
N LEU A 43 -20.04 1.30 33.22
CA LEU A 43 -19.74 0.22 34.14
C LEU A 43 -18.26 -0.20 34.07
N ALA A 44 -17.69 -0.29 32.86
CA ALA A 44 -16.28 -0.64 32.67
C ALA A 44 -15.33 0.39 33.28
N ARG A 45 -15.69 1.68 33.25
CA ARG A 45 -14.94 2.76 33.94
C ARG A 45 -15.02 2.61 35.45
N LEU A 46 -16.22 2.42 36.00
CA LEU A 46 -16.45 2.28 37.44
C LEU A 46 -15.84 1.01 38.03
N CYS A 47 -15.66 -0.03 37.22
CA CYS A 47 -15.15 -1.32 37.65
C CYS A 47 -13.69 -1.55 37.27
N ASP A 48 -12.91 -0.54 36.87
CA ASP A 48 -11.51 -0.69 36.42
C ASP A 48 -11.32 -1.88 35.44
N ALA A 49 -12.06 -1.86 34.33
CA ALA A 49 -12.05 -2.91 33.31
C ALA A 49 -11.58 -2.36 31.94
N PRO A 50 -10.26 -2.11 31.76
CA PRO A 50 -9.72 -1.38 30.60
C PRO A 50 -9.96 -2.09 29.27
N ASP A 51 -9.89 -3.43 29.22
CA ASP A 51 -10.14 -4.19 27.99
C ASP A 51 -11.60 -4.07 27.52
N LEU A 52 -12.54 -4.11 28.46
CA LEU A 52 -13.97 -3.93 28.19
C LEU A 52 -14.24 -2.49 27.75
N HIS A 53 -13.67 -1.51 28.45
CA HIS A 53 -13.75 -0.10 28.09
C HIS A 53 -13.28 0.13 26.64
N LEU A 54 -12.09 -0.37 26.28
CA LEU A 54 -11.56 -0.25 24.92
C LEU A 54 -12.48 -0.93 23.88
N ARG A 55 -13.08 -2.07 24.23
CA ARG A 55 -14.04 -2.75 23.35
C ARG A 55 -15.28 -1.90 23.12
N CYS A 56 -15.84 -1.29 24.17
CA CYS A 56 -16.96 -0.37 24.08
C CYS A 56 -16.63 0.83 23.20
N MET A 57 -15.50 1.50 23.44
CA MET A 57 -15.04 2.64 22.64
C MET A 57 -14.90 2.28 21.15
N LYS A 58 -14.37 1.10 20.84
CA LYS A 58 -14.27 0.61 19.45
C LYS A 58 -15.64 0.33 18.82
N LEU A 59 -16.59 -0.25 19.56
CA LEU A 59 -17.94 -0.50 19.02
C LEU A 59 -18.67 0.82 18.76
N LEU A 60 -18.59 1.77 19.72
CA LEU A 60 -19.07 3.14 19.59
C LEU A 60 -18.52 3.81 18.33
N ALA A 61 -17.20 3.83 18.16
CA ALA A 61 -16.57 4.48 17.01
C ALA A 61 -16.96 3.87 15.67
N ASN A 62 -17.26 2.57 15.62
CA ASN A 62 -17.66 1.91 14.37
C ASN A 62 -19.16 2.05 14.06
N ASN A 63 -20.01 2.31 15.06
CA ASN A 63 -21.47 2.32 14.91
C ASN A 63 -22.11 3.59 15.50
N PHE A 64 -21.38 4.71 15.51
CA PHE A 64 -21.77 5.91 16.26
C PHE A 64 -23.19 6.39 15.93
N LYS A 65 -23.57 6.42 14.65
CA LYS A 65 -24.93 6.84 14.23
C LYS A 65 -26.06 6.02 14.87
N ALA A 66 -25.84 4.71 15.05
CA ALA A 66 -26.82 3.85 15.69
C ALA A 66 -26.86 4.13 17.20
N VAL A 67 -25.69 4.31 17.82
CA VAL A 67 -25.59 4.60 19.25
C VAL A 67 -26.15 5.98 19.59
N GLU A 68 -25.93 6.98 18.74
CA GLU A 68 -26.43 8.35 18.90
C GLU A 68 -27.97 8.40 19.05
N ALA A 69 -28.68 7.47 18.39
CA ALA A 69 -30.13 7.35 18.46
C ALA A 69 -30.64 6.69 19.76
N THR A 70 -29.77 6.00 20.51
CA THR A 70 -30.15 5.25 21.71
C THR A 70 -30.48 6.17 22.88
N GLU A 71 -31.38 5.71 23.75
CA GLU A 71 -31.67 6.41 25.01
C GLU A 71 -30.45 6.49 25.93
N GLY A 72 -29.58 5.48 25.92
CA GLY A 72 -28.34 5.47 26.69
C GLY A 72 -27.40 6.61 26.30
N TRP A 73 -27.26 6.89 24.99
CA TRP A 73 -26.46 8.03 24.52
C TRP A 73 -27.09 9.38 24.91
N LYS A 74 -28.41 9.56 24.70
CA LYS A 74 -29.10 10.79 25.09
C LYS A 74 -28.99 11.06 26.59
N PHE A 75 -29.09 10.01 27.40
CA PHE A 75 -28.89 10.07 28.84
C PHE A 75 -27.45 10.49 29.19
N LEU A 76 -26.45 9.89 28.54
CA LEU A 76 -25.05 10.26 28.73
C LEU A 76 -24.80 11.74 28.46
N VAL A 77 -25.24 12.25 27.31
CA VAL A 77 -25.07 13.66 26.91
C VAL A 77 -25.63 14.62 27.98
N LYS A 78 -26.78 14.27 28.56
CA LYS A 78 -27.43 15.10 29.59
C LYS A 78 -26.70 15.07 30.94
N HIS A 79 -26.06 13.96 31.29
CA HIS A 79 -25.61 13.70 32.67
C HIS A 79 -24.08 13.60 32.84
N ASP A 80 -23.32 13.33 31.78
CA ASP A 80 -21.86 13.31 31.77
C ASP A 80 -21.29 13.92 30.47
N PRO A 81 -21.34 15.26 30.32
CA PRO A 81 -20.82 15.94 29.12
C PRO A 81 -19.31 15.75 28.92
N TRP A 82 -18.57 15.43 29.98
CA TRP A 82 -17.13 15.20 29.88
C TRP A 82 -16.83 13.84 29.24
N LEU A 83 -17.59 12.79 29.58
CA LEU A 83 -17.48 11.51 28.90
C LEU A 83 -17.95 11.60 27.44
N GLU A 84 -18.99 12.37 27.15
CA GLU A 84 -19.37 12.66 25.77
C GLU A 84 -18.17 13.23 24.98
N LEU A 85 -17.53 14.30 25.49
CA LEU A 85 -16.38 14.92 24.84
C LEU A 85 -15.23 13.92 24.63
N ASP A 86 -14.95 13.07 25.62
CA ASP A 86 -13.90 12.06 25.52
C ASP A 86 -14.21 11.02 24.43
N ILE A 87 -15.47 10.57 24.36
CA ILE A 87 -15.93 9.66 23.31
C ILE A 87 -15.81 10.32 21.93
N LEU A 88 -16.29 11.56 21.77
CA LEU A 88 -16.23 12.27 20.49
C LEU A 88 -14.78 12.48 20.03
N ARG A 89 -13.87 12.86 20.94
CA ARG A 89 -12.43 12.97 20.66
C ARG A 89 -11.84 11.63 20.22
N PHE A 90 -12.16 10.54 20.91
CA PHE A 90 -11.71 9.21 20.52
C PHE A 90 -12.21 8.83 19.12
N ILE A 91 -13.46 9.15 18.79
CA ILE A 91 -14.05 8.88 17.47
C ILE A 91 -13.32 9.65 16.37
N ASP A 92 -13.06 10.95 16.57
CA ASP A 92 -12.31 11.77 15.61
C ASP A 92 -10.88 11.23 15.40
N GLU A 93 -10.17 10.92 16.48
CA GLU A 93 -8.84 10.31 16.40
C GLU A 93 -8.87 8.95 15.67
N HIS A 94 -9.89 8.14 15.91
CA HIS A 94 -10.04 6.84 15.27
C HIS A 94 -10.29 7.00 13.76
N GLU A 95 -11.20 7.88 13.35
CA GLU A 95 -11.50 8.14 11.94
C GLU A 95 -10.33 8.82 11.20
N THR A 96 -9.61 9.74 11.85
CA THR A 96 -8.40 10.35 11.27
C THR A 96 -7.29 9.30 11.06
N ARG A 97 -7.04 8.41 12.01
CA ARG A 97 -6.09 7.29 11.87
C ARG A 97 -6.50 6.35 10.74
N LYS A 98 -7.78 5.97 10.67
CA LYS A 98 -8.34 5.11 9.62
C LYS A 98 -8.21 5.74 8.23
N LYS A 99 -8.51 7.04 8.09
CA LYS A 99 -8.34 7.79 6.84
C LYS A 99 -6.87 7.88 6.42
N LYS A 100 -5.95 8.15 7.36
CA LYS A 100 -4.50 8.15 7.10
C LYS A 100 -4.01 6.77 6.63
N SER A 101 -4.42 5.70 7.30
CA SER A 101 -4.06 4.31 6.93
C SER A 101 -4.59 3.92 5.54
N ARG A 102 -5.83 4.31 5.20
CA ARG A 102 -6.40 4.09 3.86
C ARG A 102 -5.60 4.83 2.78
N LYS A 103 -5.30 6.12 3.01
CA LYS A 103 -4.47 6.92 2.09
C LYS A 103 -3.09 6.30 1.91
N TYR A 104 -2.44 5.90 3.00
CA TYR A 104 -1.13 5.25 2.95
C TYR A 104 -1.17 3.96 2.13
N ARG A 105 -2.16 3.08 2.37
CA ARG A 105 -2.32 1.84 1.59
C ARG A 105 -2.55 2.09 0.10
N MET A 106 -3.39 3.07 -0.24
CA MET A 106 -3.62 3.46 -1.64
C MET A 106 -2.35 4.00 -2.29
N GLU A 107 -1.60 4.85 -1.59
CA GLU A 107 -0.33 5.40 -2.06
C GLU A 107 0.72 4.29 -2.26
N GLN A 108 0.82 3.33 -1.33
CA GLN A 108 1.71 2.17 -1.47
C GLN A 108 1.31 1.27 -2.63
N GLY A 109 0.01 1.07 -2.89
CA GLY A 109 -0.47 0.36 -4.07
C GLY A 109 0.01 1.00 -5.37
N LEU A 110 -0.07 2.33 -5.49
CA LEU A 110 0.44 3.06 -6.66
C LEU A 110 1.96 2.89 -6.83
N TYR A 111 2.74 2.88 -5.74
CA TYR A 111 4.18 2.64 -5.82
C TYR A 111 4.51 1.19 -6.20
N ALA A 112 3.69 0.22 -5.78
CA ALA A 112 3.83 -1.17 -6.19
C ALA A 112 3.58 -1.34 -7.70
N GLU A 113 2.54 -0.71 -8.25
CA GLU A 113 2.28 -0.68 -9.70
C GLU A 113 3.45 -0.03 -10.47
N LEU A 114 4.00 1.07 -9.95
CA LEU A 114 5.19 1.69 -10.55
C LEU A 114 6.42 0.78 -10.48
N SER A 115 6.60 0.02 -9.39
CA SER A 115 7.71 -0.94 -9.30
C SER A 115 7.55 -2.09 -10.29
N GLU A 116 6.35 -2.64 -10.44
CA GLU A 116 6.06 -3.67 -11.45
C GLU A 116 6.32 -3.12 -12.86
N ALA A 117 5.95 -1.87 -13.12
CA ALA A 117 6.25 -1.21 -14.39
C ALA A 117 7.76 -1.06 -14.65
N MET A 118 8.59 -0.81 -13.63
CA MET A 118 10.06 -0.75 -13.80
C MET A 118 10.63 -2.12 -14.15
N GLU A 119 10.19 -3.18 -13.48
CA GLU A 119 10.59 -4.57 -13.76
C GLU A 119 10.12 -5.02 -15.14
N CYS A 120 8.90 -4.62 -15.51
CA CYS A 120 8.36 -4.92 -16.82
C CYS A 120 9.11 -4.17 -17.93
N LEU A 121 9.57 -2.93 -17.70
CA LEU A 121 10.44 -2.22 -18.65
C LEU A 121 11.76 -2.94 -18.84
N GLU A 122 12.39 -3.40 -17.76
CA GLU A 122 13.61 -4.21 -17.84
C GLU A 122 13.35 -5.50 -18.64
N HIS A 123 12.30 -6.25 -18.30
CA HIS A 123 11.91 -7.46 -19.03
C HIS A 123 11.72 -7.20 -20.55
N ILE A 124 10.98 -6.16 -20.93
CA ILE A 124 10.79 -5.82 -22.36
C ILE A 124 12.12 -5.47 -23.03
N CYS A 125 12.99 -4.71 -22.37
CA CYS A 125 14.22 -4.22 -22.99
C CYS A 125 15.36 -5.25 -22.98
N TYR A 126 15.35 -6.22 -22.06
CA TYR A 126 16.36 -7.28 -21.97
C TYR A 126 15.96 -8.57 -22.69
N ASP A 127 14.77 -9.08 -22.40
CA ASP A 127 14.30 -10.38 -22.87
C ASP A 127 13.51 -10.24 -24.18
N GLY A 128 12.92 -9.06 -24.39
CA GLY A 128 11.87 -8.85 -25.37
C GLY A 128 10.55 -9.48 -24.95
N CYS A 129 9.46 -8.75 -25.15
CA CYS A 129 8.11 -9.21 -24.80
C CYS A 129 7.28 -9.19 -26.10
N THR A 130 6.44 -10.20 -26.36
CA THR A 130 5.41 -10.35 -27.42
C THR A 130 5.49 -9.47 -28.69
N HIS A 131 5.32 -8.15 -28.59
CA HIS A 131 5.28 -7.18 -29.71
C HIS A 131 6.38 -6.12 -29.70
N VAL A 132 7.25 -6.09 -28.69
CA VAL A 132 8.31 -5.09 -28.51
C VAL A 132 9.52 -5.80 -27.94
N GLY A 133 10.62 -5.80 -28.69
CA GLY A 133 11.87 -6.45 -28.30
C GLY A 133 13.06 -5.50 -28.30
N PRO A 134 14.23 -5.98 -27.86
CA PRO A 134 15.50 -5.27 -28.01
C PRO A 134 15.74 -4.94 -29.49
N TYR A 135 16.37 -3.78 -29.75
CA TYR A 135 16.64 -3.29 -31.11
C TYR A 135 17.45 -4.29 -31.96
N ASP A 136 18.28 -5.11 -31.31
CA ASP A 136 19.23 -6.03 -31.96
C ASP A 136 18.66 -7.44 -32.19
N ALA A 137 17.40 -7.70 -31.83
CA ALA A 137 16.78 -9.00 -32.06
C ALA A 137 16.18 -9.06 -33.48
N ALA A 138 16.59 -10.04 -34.28
CA ALA A 138 15.92 -10.35 -35.54
C ALA A 138 14.42 -10.57 -35.31
N GLU A 139 13.57 -10.13 -36.26
CA GLU A 139 12.12 -10.35 -36.22
C GLU A 139 11.79 -11.84 -36.35
N GLU A 140 12.03 -12.60 -35.30
CA GLU A 140 11.47 -13.94 -35.18
C GLU A 140 9.96 -13.81 -34.97
N LYS A 141 9.19 -14.60 -35.74
CA LYS A 141 7.73 -14.69 -35.63
C LYS A 141 7.35 -15.31 -34.28
N ARG A 142 7.44 -14.51 -33.20
CA ARG A 142 6.99 -14.91 -31.87
C ARG A 142 5.48 -15.05 -31.87
N GLU A 143 4.97 -16.09 -31.21
CA GLU A 143 3.53 -16.24 -31.00
C GLU A 143 2.97 -15.00 -30.31
N ARG A 144 1.87 -14.46 -30.86
CA ARG A 144 1.25 -13.19 -30.44
C ARG A 144 0.39 -13.36 -29.19
N THR A 145 0.83 -14.18 -28.24
CA THR A 145 0.11 -14.42 -26.99
C THR A 145 0.40 -13.30 -25.99
N PRO A 146 -0.55 -12.88 -25.13
CA PRO A 146 -0.28 -11.92 -24.07
C PRO A 146 0.81 -12.42 -23.11
N CYS A 147 1.68 -11.51 -22.65
CA CYS A 147 2.73 -11.87 -21.69
C CYS A 147 2.12 -12.17 -20.32
N GLY A 148 2.42 -13.36 -19.78
CA GLY A 148 1.95 -13.79 -18.47
C GLY A 148 2.85 -13.36 -17.29
N ARG A 149 4.01 -12.74 -17.55
CA ARG A 149 4.98 -12.38 -16.49
C ARG A 149 4.56 -11.17 -15.67
N PHE A 150 3.96 -10.17 -16.32
CA PHE A 150 3.50 -8.94 -15.68
C PHE A 150 2.15 -8.54 -16.25
N ALA A 151 1.20 -8.18 -15.37
CA ALA A 151 -0.10 -7.66 -15.79
C ALA A 151 0.03 -6.37 -16.61
N THR A 152 1.11 -5.61 -16.37
CA THR A 152 1.41 -4.34 -17.04
C THR A 152 2.17 -4.47 -18.38
N CYS A 153 2.63 -5.66 -18.82
CA CYS A 153 3.46 -5.76 -20.06
C CYS A 153 2.72 -5.24 -21.29
N GLN A 154 1.48 -5.67 -21.51
CA GLN A 154 0.74 -5.28 -22.71
C GLN A 154 0.53 -3.76 -22.81
N ALA A 155 0.20 -3.12 -21.68
CA ALA A 155 0.00 -1.68 -21.61
C ALA A 155 1.31 -0.91 -21.92
N LEU A 156 2.44 -1.36 -21.36
CA LEU A 156 3.75 -0.76 -21.62
C LEU A 156 4.20 -0.97 -23.06
N GLN A 157 3.99 -2.14 -23.66
CA GLN A 157 4.31 -2.38 -25.06
C GLN A 157 3.55 -1.47 -26.02
N VAL A 158 2.25 -1.24 -25.77
CA VAL A 158 1.47 -0.28 -26.55
C VAL A 158 2.05 1.13 -26.43
N LEU A 159 2.48 1.51 -25.22
CA LEU A 159 3.08 2.81 -24.97
C LEU A 159 4.45 2.97 -25.66
N ILE A 160 5.27 1.92 -25.66
CA ILE A 160 6.57 1.89 -26.36
C ILE A 160 6.37 1.99 -27.87
N ARG A 161 5.46 1.20 -28.45
CA ARG A 161 5.14 1.27 -29.89
C ARG A 161 4.69 2.66 -30.30
N HIS A 162 3.77 3.25 -29.53
CA HIS A 162 3.35 4.63 -29.76
C HIS A 162 4.52 5.62 -29.65
N PHE A 163 5.38 5.47 -28.63
CA PHE A 163 6.52 6.36 -28.43
C PHE A 163 7.56 6.27 -29.57
N ALA A 164 7.70 5.10 -30.19
CA ALA A 164 8.57 4.88 -31.34
C ALA A 164 8.04 5.59 -32.60
N THR A 165 6.73 5.52 -32.87
CA THR A 165 6.14 6.03 -34.12
C THR A 165 5.51 7.42 -34.02
N CYS A 166 5.38 8.01 -32.82
CA CYS A 166 4.66 9.29 -32.66
C CYS A 166 5.52 10.50 -33.05
N GLU A 167 5.12 11.20 -34.11
CA GLU A 167 5.74 12.43 -34.61
C GLU A 167 5.56 13.63 -33.67
N LYS A 168 4.47 13.65 -32.89
CA LYS A 168 4.19 14.71 -31.89
C LYS A 168 5.10 14.64 -30.66
N LYS A 169 5.97 13.62 -30.54
CA LYS A 169 6.94 13.44 -29.44
C LYS A 169 7.90 14.61 -29.35
N VAL A 170 8.51 15.00 -30.47
CA VAL A 170 9.57 16.03 -30.51
C VAL A 170 9.01 17.42 -30.20
N ARG A 171 7.77 17.68 -30.61
CA ARG A 171 7.07 18.96 -30.38
C ARG A 171 6.44 19.07 -28.99
N GLY A 172 6.56 18.04 -28.13
CA GLY A 172 6.12 18.07 -26.73
C GLY A 172 4.60 18.01 -26.49
N GLY A 173 3.78 17.75 -27.53
CA GLY A 173 2.32 17.83 -27.45
C GLY A 173 1.59 16.52 -27.13
N CYS A 174 2.29 15.37 -27.06
CA CYS A 174 1.63 14.07 -26.85
C CYS A 174 1.68 13.61 -25.39
N VAL A 175 0.50 13.47 -24.76
CA VAL A 175 0.37 13.00 -23.37
C VAL A 175 0.91 11.58 -23.17
N ARG A 176 0.70 10.68 -24.16
CA ARG A 176 1.23 9.29 -24.09
C ARG A 176 2.76 9.29 -24.13
N CYS A 177 3.37 10.05 -25.03
CA CYS A 177 4.83 10.18 -25.08
C CYS A 177 5.40 10.78 -23.78
N LYS A 178 4.72 11.78 -23.21
CA LYS A 178 5.12 12.38 -21.93
C LYS A 178 5.12 11.36 -20.79
N ARG A 179 4.11 10.48 -20.71
CA ARG A 179 4.04 9.40 -19.72
C ARG A 179 5.18 8.39 -19.92
N MET A 180 5.45 7.98 -21.15
CA MET A 180 6.57 7.05 -21.43
C MET A 180 7.91 7.65 -21.02
N TRP A 181 8.13 8.92 -21.35
CA TRP A 181 9.33 9.66 -20.96
C TRP A 181 9.50 9.74 -19.44
N GLN A 182 8.41 9.92 -18.70
CA GLN A 182 8.41 9.90 -17.23
C GLN A 182 8.78 8.53 -16.67
N LEU A 183 8.37 7.42 -17.32
CA LEU A 183 8.74 6.08 -16.90
C LEU A 183 10.22 5.79 -17.15
N PHE A 184 10.77 6.17 -18.30
CA PHE A 184 12.21 6.08 -18.55
C PHE A 184 13.03 6.93 -17.56
N ARG A 185 12.55 8.14 -17.26
CA ARG A 185 13.16 8.98 -16.23
C ARG A 185 13.06 8.30 -14.86
N LEU A 186 11.92 7.74 -14.46
CA LEU A 186 11.81 7.05 -13.17
C LEU A 186 12.80 5.88 -13.08
N HIS A 187 12.87 5.06 -14.13
CA HIS A 187 13.79 3.93 -14.19
C HIS A 187 15.23 4.39 -13.96
N SER A 188 15.67 5.52 -14.52
CA SER A 188 17.04 6.01 -14.32
C SER A 188 17.39 6.35 -12.86
N TYR A 189 16.41 6.67 -12.01
CA TYR A 189 16.62 6.93 -10.57
C TYR A 189 16.50 5.67 -9.71
N VAL A 190 15.82 4.63 -10.21
CA VAL A 190 15.66 3.33 -9.53
C VAL A 190 16.78 2.35 -9.94
N CYS A 191 17.29 2.47 -11.17
CA CYS A 191 18.28 1.58 -11.75
C CYS A 191 19.62 1.69 -11.04
N HIS A 192 20.17 0.54 -10.65
CA HIS A 192 21.47 0.39 -10.01
C HIS A 192 22.56 -0.14 -10.94
N HIS A 193 22.26 -0.35 -12.23
CA HIS A 193 23.29 -0.70 -13.21
C HIS A 193 24.27 0.49 -13.33
N THR A 194 25.49 0.30 -12.84
CA THR A 194 26.52 1.35 -12.75
C THR A 194 27.29 1.59 -14.04
N ASP A 195 27.21 0.66 -15.00
CA ASP A 195 27.84 0.76 -16.32
C ASP A 195 26.80 0.70 -17.46
N SER A 196 27.24 0.91 -18.71
CA SER A 196 26.44 0.89 -19.96
C SER A 196 25.57 -0.35 -20.21
N SER A 197 25.48 -1.28 -19.27
CA SER A 197 24.74 -2.51 -19.39
C SER A 197 23.22 -2.33 -19.38
N CYS A 198 22.69 -1.21 -18.85
CA CYS A 198 21.24 -1.01 -18.85
C CYS A 198 20.69 -0.82 -20.27
N LYS A 199 19.87 -1.80 -20.71
CA LYS A 199 19.20 -1.78 -22.02
C LYS A 199 17.96 -0.90 -22.09
N VAL A 200 17.50 -0.32 -20.97
CA VAL A 200 16.32 0.55 -20.97
C VAL A 200 16.65 1.88 -21.66
N PRO A 201 15.88 2.30 -22.69
CA PRO A 201 16.12 3.54 -23.41
C PRO A 201 16.26 4.76 -22.51
N PHE A 202 17.19 5.65 -22.86
CA PHE A 202 17.47 6.91 -22.17
C PHE A 202 17.96 6.80 -20.71
N CYS A 203 18.03 5.60 -20.12
CA CYS A 203 18.45 5.43 -18.71
C CYS A 203 19.78 6.12 -18.42
N ARG A 204 20.82 5.81 -19.21
CA ARG A 204 22.16 6.42 -19.07
C ARG A 204 22.15 7.92 -19.34
N GLN A 205 21.40 8.37 -20.34
CA GLN A 205 21.30 9.81 -20.66
C GLN A 205 20.71 10.60 -19.49
N PHE A 206 19.68 10.07 -18.83
CA PHE A 206 19.12 10.71 -17.64
C PHE A 206 20.06 10.68 -16.44
N GLN A 207 20.77 9.58 -16.21
CA GLN A 207 21.76 9.48 -15.13
C GLN A 207 22.88 10.50 -15.30
N LEU A 208 23.42 10.65 -16.51
CA LEU A 208 24.45 11.65 -16.82
C LEU A 208 23.93 13.08 -16.62
N ARG A 209 22.72 13.39 -17.12
CA ARG A 209 22.10 14.71 -16.91
C ARG A 209 21.87 15.01 -15.43
N MET A 210 21.46 14.03 -14.63
CA MET A 210 21.29 14.21 -13.18
C MET A 210 22.61 14.51 -12.46
N GLN A 211 23.72 13.96 -12.93
CA GLN A 211 25.04 14.23 -12.35
C GLN A 211 25.58 15.61 -12.76
N GLN A 212 25.33 16.03 -14.01
CA GLN A 212 25.83 17.28 -14.56
C GLN A 212 24.96 18.49 -14.22
N GLU A 213 23.63 18.31 -14.16
CA GLU A 213 22.66 19.39 -13.95
C GLU A 213 21.84 19.11 -12.69
N LYS A 214 22.06 19.89 -11.62
CA LYS A 214 21.26 19.81 -10.40
C LYS A 214 19.93 20.55 -10.60
N ARG A 215 18.92 19.85 -11.11
CA ARG A 215 17.59 20.43 -11.37
C ARG A 215 16.74 20.41 -10.10
N LYS A 216 15.87 21.43 -9.94
CA LYS A 216 14.94 21.55 -8.79
C LYS A 216 14.07 20.31 -8.59
N ASP A 217 13.68 19.65 -9.68
CA ASP A 217 12.83 18.45 -9.65
C ASP A 217 13.56 17.18 -9.19
N ASP A 218 14.90 17.16 -9.14
CA ASP A 218 15.64 15.92 -8.86
C ASP A 218 15.38 15.39 -7.46
N ALA A 219 15.16 16.27 -6.48
CA ALA A 219 14.78 15.87 -5.13
C ALA A 219 13.45 15.09 -5.13
N LYS A 220 12.48 15.54 -5.94
CA LYS A 220 11.17 14.88 -6.07
C LYS A 220 11.30 13.50 -6.73
N TRP A 221 12.11 13.38 -7.78
CA TRP A 221 12.35 12.11 -8.46
C TRP A 221 13.14 11.12 -7.59
N LYS A 222 14.15 11.59 -6.84
CA LYS A 222 14.86 10.77 -5.85
C LYS A 222 13.93 10.24 -4.77
N LEU A 223 13.03 11.09 -4.25
CA LEU A 223 12.02 10.65 -3.27
C LEU A 223 11.07 9.61 -3.86
N LEU A 224 10.58 9.83 -5.09
CA LEU A 224 9.71 8.88 -5.79
C LEU A 224 10.42 7.53 -5.98
N ALA A 225 11.66 7.53 -6.46
CA ALA A 225 12.45 6.32 -6.65
C ALA A 225 12.65 5.55 -5.34
N ARG A 226 12.94 6.24 -4.22
CA ARG A 226 13.01 5.61 -2.89
C ARG A 226 11.71 4.94 -2.49
N LYS A 227 10.56 5.60 -2.70
CA LYS A 227 9.24 5.03 -2.39
C LYS A 227 8.91 3.82 -3.26
N VAL A 228 9.25 3.87 -4.54
CA VAL A 228 9.11 2.73 -5.48
C VAL A 228 10.00 1.56 -5.06
N ALA A 229 11.26 1.83 -4.70
CA ALA A 229 12.17 0.79 -4.20
C ALA A 229 11.67 0.15 -2.90
N SER A 230 11.17 0.96 -1.95
CA SER A 230 10.53 0.42 -0.74
C SER A 230 9.31 -0.45 -1.05
N ALA A 231 8.44 -0.03 -1.97
CA ALA A 231 7.26 -0.80 -2.37
C ALA A 231 7.62 -2.13 -3.04
N LYS A 232 8.69 -2.16 -3.85
CA LYS A 232 9.25 -3.39 -4.43
C LYS A 232 9.66 -4.39 -3.35
N VAL A 233 10.42 -3.95 -2.35
CA VAL A 233 10.85 -4.82 -1.23
C VAL A 233 9.65 -5.32 -0.44
N MET A 234 8.66 -4.48 -0.15
CA MET A 234 7.47 -4.93 0.57
C MET A 234 6.63 -5.94 -0.23
N SER A 235 6.56 -5.78 -1.55
CA SER A 235 5.84 -6.69 -2.44
C SER A 235 6.54 -8.05 -2.57
N SER A 236 7.87 -8.09 -2.55
CA SER A 236 8.62 -9.35 -2.58
C SER A 236 8.59 -10.12 -1.25
N LEU A 237 8.36 -9.42 -0.13
CA LEU A 237 8.16 -10.02 1.19
C LEU A 237 6.75 -10.59 1.37
N SER A 238 5.76 -10.11 0.63
CA SER A 238 4.37 -10.61 0.68
C SER A 238 4.13 -11.82 -0.24
N LEU A 239 5.10 -12.21 -1.08
CA LEU A 239 5.00 -13.41 -1.92
C LEU A 239 5.18 -14.69 -1.09
N PRO A 240 4.32 -15.72 -1.28
CA PRO A 240 4.54 -17.04 -0.71
C PRO A 240 5.89 -17.64 -1.18
N LYS A 241 6.63 -18.27 -0.26
CA LYS A 241 7.97 -18.88 -0.42
C LYS A 241 8.23 -19.64 -1.74
N ARG A 242 7.18 -20.19 -2.38
CA ARG A 242 7.30 -21.01 -3.60
C ARG A 242 7.65 -20.25 -4.90
N LYS A 243 7.42 -18.94 -5.00
CA LYS A 243 7.76 -18.14 -6.21
C LYS A 243 9.21 -17.60 -6.22
N ARG A 244 9.90 -17.59 -5.07
CA ARG A 244 11.25 -17.05 -4.93
C ARG A 244 12.32 -17.91 -5.63
N ASP A 245 12.08 -19.21 -5.72
CA ASP A 245 13.06 -20.17 -6.26
C ASP A 245 13.07 -20.21 -7.80
N GLU A 246 12.00 -19.77 -8.47
CA GLU A 246 11.87 -19.73 -9.93
C GLU A 246 12.68 -18.57 -10.53
N GLU A 247 12.58 -17.36 -9.94
CA GLU A 247 13.28 -16.15 -10.42
C GLU A 247 14.81 -16.24 -10.24
N THR A 248 15.27 -16.96 -9.21
CA THR A 248 16.71 -17.10 -8.92
C THR A 248 17.42 -18.03 -9.92
N ARG A 249 16.70 -19.00 -10.50
CA ARG A 249 17.28 -19.98 -11.44
C ARG A 249 17.50 -19.42 -12.85
N VAL A 250 16.69 -18.46 -13.28
CA VAL A 250 16.80 -17.85 -14.62
C VAL A 250 18.08 -17.00 -14.75
N ASN A 251 18.62 -16.49 -13.65
CA ASN A 251 19.73 -15.54 -13.65
C ASN A 251 21.14 -16.18 -13.77
N ILE A 252 21.25 -17.52 -13.72
CA ILE A 252 22.54 -18.23 -13.67
C ILE A 252 23.04 -18.64 -15.06
N ASN A 253 22.17 -18.69 -16.07
CA ASN A 253 22.51 -19.25 -17.37
C ASN A 253 22.63 -18.17 -18.45
N ASN A 254 23.75 -17.44 -18.48
CA ASN A 254 24.22 -16.88 -19.75
C ASN A 254 25.75 -16.67 -19.76
N PRO A 255 26.54 -17.57 -20.40
CA PRO A 255 27.96 -17.36 -20.57
C PRO A 255 28.25 -16.56 -21.85
N GLY A 256 29.02 -15.48 -21.70
CA GLY A 256 30.15 -15.26 -22.59
C GLY A 256 30.04 -14.23 -23.73
N ILE A 257 30.81 -13.15 -23.53
CA ILE A 257 31.76 -12.51 -24.46
C ILE A 257 31.23 -12.12 -25.87
N ARG A 258 31.25 -10.81 -26.18
CA ARG A 258 32.31 -10.16 -26.97
C ARG A 258 31.99 -8.68 -27.21
N SER A 259 33.01 -7.88 -26.94
CA SER A 259 33.18 -6.48 -27.29
C SER A 259 32.72 -6.18 -28.72
N PHE A 260 32.18 -4.99 -28.99
CA PHE A 260 32.88 -3.91 -29.70
C PHE A 260 31.95 -2.68 -29.87
N LYS A 261 32.59 -1.51 -30.00
CA LYS A 261 32.03 -0.14 -30.07
C LYS A 261 31.12 0.07 -31.29
N LEU A 262 30.36 1.18 -31.31
CA LEU A 262 30.42 2.21 -32.37
C LEU A 262 29.56 3.45 -32.04
N LEU A 263 30.15 4.61 -32.35
CA LEU A 263 29.63 5.94 -32.73
C LEU A 263 28.46 6.57 -31.95
#